data_AF-A0A0A1UR66-F1
#
_entry.id   AF-A0A0A1UR66-F1
#
_cell.length_a   1.000
_cell.length_b   1.000
_cell.length_c   1.000
_cell.angle_alpha   90.00
_cell.angle_beta   90.00
_cell.angle_gamma   90.00
#
_symmetry.space_group_name_H-M   'P 1'
#
loop_
_entity.id
_entity.type
_entity.pdbx_description
1 polymer ?
#
loop_
_entity_poly.entity_id
_entity_poly.type
_entity_poly.pdbx_seq_one_letter_code
_entity_poly.pdbx_strand_id
1 'polypeptide(L)'
;MPSQIITLLLGLMATTSIGQSPSIPSGLDDIFKNKCGTDSPSAEAINIVHFTNTSATIQKRQSAISEEPLYIDTFMHIVAPSQEKLQNFVSTATIYKQMKHLNNLFSPAKITFILRNISRTANSHWSRGRKEVQMKTALHRGSYSSLNIYIVEEPPLKLLGKATLPFPDSTISPDYNSHYTKDQITRDGIYVSVHSLPGSPPYKNTSSTGTTILNLIGTTCVHEVGHWLGLLHTFTDYEKIPIENRTLETICSDPGDGIDDTPSHVLNRHKNYAKCAAARLSCSGGGPNRICSEKPGLGKGFTEVDSCPDDLPNVGSPGPDPVNNIMTYNLDVCQTEFTPGQIQRMRRVFIEIRTSNSETPTTQETLTTPVS
;
A
#
# COMPACT_ATOMS: atom_id res chain seq x y z
N MET A 1 21.76 72.73 47.29
CA MET A 1 22.96 71.92 46.98
C MET A 1 22.55 70.45 47.05
N PRO A 2 22.93 69.64 46.05
CA PRO A 2 22.02 68.81 45.24
C PRO A 2 21.86 67.37 45.79
N SER A 3 20.66 66.76 45.77
CA SER A 3 19.99 66.06 44.66
C SER A 3 20.83 64.93 44.07
N GLN A 4 20.63 63.71 44.58
CA GLN A 4 21.14 62.48 43.97
C GLN A 4 20.04 61.84 43.12
N ILE A 5 20.30 61.82 41.81
CA ILE A 5 19.52 61.11 40.79
C ILE A 5 19.98 59.65 40.81
N ILE A 6 19.09 58.73 41.18
CA ILE A 6 19.27 57.29 40.99
C ILE A 6 18.83 56.98 39.56
N THR A 7 19.80 56.79 38.67
CA THR A 7 19.56 56.24 37.33
C THR A 7 19.42 54.72 37.45
N LEU A 8 18.18 54.24 37.55
CA LEU A 8 17.86 52.82 37.47
C LEU A 8 17.92 52.41 35.98
N LEU A 9 18.95 51.66 35.57
CA LEU A 9 18.97 51.01 34.25
C LEU A 9 17.83 49.99 34.20
N LEU A 10 16.79 50.27 33.40
CA LEU A 10 15.86 49.26 32.93
C LEU A 10 16.60 48.30 31.99
N GLY A 11 17.02 47.15 32.49
CA GLY A 11 17.31 45.99 31.67
C GLY A 11 15.99 45.37 31.19
N LEU A 12 15.65 45.59 29.92
CA LEU A 12 14.52 44.97 29.25
C LEU A 12 14.80 43.47 29.09
N MET A 13 14.39 42.66 30.07
CA MET A 13 14.34 41.20 29.88
C MET A 13 13.15 40.91 28.97
N ALA A 14 13.42 40.77 27.67
CA ALA A 14 12.48 40.14 26.74
C ALA A 14 12.31 38.69 27.20
N THR A 15 11.22 38.42 27.92
CA THR A 15 10.75 37.06 28.14
C THR A 15 10.31 36.53 26.78
N THR A 16 11.14 35.71 26.16
CA THR A 16 10.70 34.88 25.05
C THR A 16 9.62 33.96 25.59
N SER A 17 8.35 34.31 25.36
CA SER A 17 7.26 33.35 25.50
C SER A 17 7.61 32.20 24.57
N ILE A 18 7.96 31.06 25.15
CA ILE A 18 8.01 29.79 24.43
C ILE A 18 6.60 29.62 23.88
N GLY A 19 6.43 29.91 22.59
CA GLY A 19 5.18 29.69 21.89
C GLY A 19 4.85 28.22 22.08
N GLN A 20 3.78 27.94 22.82
CA GLN A 20 3.20 26.61 22.85
C GLN A 20 2.94 26.24 21.40
N SER A 21 3.63 25.21 20.93
CA SER A 21 3.30 24.52 19.70
C SER A 21 1.79 24.24 19.72
N PRO A 22 1.03 24.61 18.67
CA PRO A 22 -0.41 24.47 18.67
C PRO A 22 -0.76 23.01 19.00
N SER A 23 -1.60 22.81 20.01
CA SER A 23 -2.04 21.49 20.43
C SER A 23 -2.83 20.83 19.30
N ILE A 24 -2.42 19.59 19.00
CA ILE A 24 -2.97 18.77 17.93
C ILE A 24 -4.39 18.33 18.32
N PRO A 25 -5.40 18.43 17.44
CA PRO A 25 -6.69 17.79 17.67
C PRO A 25 -6.49 16.27 17.77
N SER A 26 -6.70 15.72 18.96
CA SER A 26 -6.77 14.27 19.14
C SER A 26 -7.88 13.70 18.25
N GLY A 27 -7.59 12.67 17.46
CA GLY A 27 -8.60 11.92 16.69
C GLY A 27 -8.29 11.57 15.25
N LEU A 28 -7.25 12.17 14.65
CA LEU A 28 -6.78 11.78 13.32
C LEU A 28 -5.95 10.46 13.31
N ASP A 29 -5.55 9.95 14.48
CA ASP A 29 -4.73 8.74 14.62
C ASP A 29 -5.48 7.43 14.31
N ASP A 30 -6.79 7.35 14.56
CA ASP A 30 -7.59 6.11 14.40
C ASP A 30 -7.94 5.80 12.94
N ILE A 31 -7.79 6.76 12.03
CA ILE A 31 -8.19 6.62 10.61
C ILE A 31 -7.13 5.90 9.79
N PHE A 32 -5.86 6.18 10.05
CA PHE A 32 -4.74 5.61 9.29
C PHE A 32 -4.24 4.28 9.86
N LYS A 33 -4.54 3.98 11.13
CA LYS A 33 -4.32 2.65 11.71
C LYS A 33 -5.09 1.55 10.98
N ASN A 34 -6.20 1.91 10.33
CA ASN A 34 -7.10 0.94 9.70
C ASN A 34 -7.03 0.96 8.17
N LYS A 35 -5.95 1.45 7.55
CA LYS A 35 -5.86 1.49 6.08
C LYS A 35 -5.64 0.11 5.47
N CYS A 36 -4.59 -0.60 5.87
CA CYS A 36 -4.22 -1.90 5.30
C CYS A 36 -3.97 -2.93 6.42
N GLY A 37 -4.42 -4.16 6.17
CA GLY A 37 -4.26 -5.33 7.04
C GLY A 37 -3.21 -6.32 6.61
N THR A 38 -2.38 -5.94 5.64
CA THR A 38 -1.24 -6.74 5.21
C THR A 38 -0.12 -6.54 6.22
N ASP A 39 0.10 -7.55 7.05
CA ASP A 39 1.17 -7.52 8.06
C ASP A 39 2.53 -7.48 7.37
N SER A 40 3.44 -6.64 7.90
CA SER A 40 4.85 -6.67 7.48
C SER A 40 5.42 -8.08 7.65
N PRO A 41 6.13 -8.62 6.64
CA PRO A 41 6.76 -9.92 6.73
C PRO A 41 7.88 -9.94 7.79
N SER A 42 8.34 -11.13 8.20
CA SER A 42 9.53 -11.24 9.06
C SER A 42 10.76 -10.69 8.35
N ALA A 43 11.80 -10.33 9.10
CA ALA A 43 13.07 -9.89 8.53
C ALA A 43 13.68 -10.93 7.56
N GLU A 44 13.46 -12.24 7.78
CA GLU A 44 13.88 -13.26 6.82
C GLU A 44 13.13 -13.18 5.49
N ALA A 45 11.82 -12.90 5.53
CA ALA A 45 11.01 -12.73 4.33
C ALA A 45 11.32 -11.40 3.59
N ILE A 46 11.79 -10.37 4.29
CA ILE A 46 12.39 -9.16 3.68
C ILE A 46 13.67 -9.54 2.90
N ASN A 47 14.52 -10.39 3.47
CA ASN A 47 15.74 -10.90 2.82
C ASN A 47 15.46 -11.78 1.58
N ILE A 48 14.30 -12.45 1.53
CA ILE A 48 13.86 -13.19 0.33
C ILE A 48 13.53 -12.20 -0.81
N VAL A 49 13.13 -10.97 -0.52
CA VAL A 49 12.93 -9.93 -1.56
C VAL A 49 14.25 -9.38 -2.09
N HIS A 50 15.35 -9.56 -1.35
CA HIS A 50 16.71 -9.25 -1.79
C HIS A 50 17.36 -10.35 -2.64
N PHE A 51 16.67 -11.46 -2.94
CA PHE A 51 17.28 -12.61 -3.60
C PHE A 51 17.82 -12.27 -5.00
N THR A 52 19.14 -12.11 -5.10
CA THR A 52 20.04 -12.17 -6.26
C THR A 52 20.16 -10.94 -7.19
N ASN A 53 21.02 -10.01 -6.77
CA ASN A 53 21.79 -9.08 -7.63
C ASN A 53 23.20 -9.59 -7.93
N THR A 54 23.52 -10.86 -7.64
CA THR A 54 24.93 -11.31 -7.58
C THR A 54 25.50 -11.93 -8.85
N SER A 55 24.75 -12.01 -9.97
CA SER A 55 25.37 -12.40 -11.26
C SER A 55 25.03 -11.43 -12.40
N ALA A 56 26.05 -11.01 -13.14
CA ALA A 56 25.94 -10.16 -14.32
C ALA A 56 25.03 -10.76 -15.42
N THR A 57 24.91 -12.10 -15.46
CA THR A 57 24.02 -12.83 -16.37
C THR A 57 22.55 -12.66 -16.00
N ILE A 58 22.23 -12.67 -14.69
CA ILE A 58 20.88 -12.36 -14.18
C ILE A 58 20.55 -10.90 -14.43
N GLN A 59 21.50 -9.98 -14.23
CA GLN A 59 21.31 -8.54 -14.49
C GLN A 59 20.98 -8.26 -15.97
N LYS A 60 21.69 -8.89 -16.90
CA LYS A 60 21.43 -8.76 -18.35
C LYS A 60 20.08 -9.36 -18.77
N ARG A 61 19.67 -10.47 -18.14
CA ARG A 61 18.35 -11.09 -18.33
C ARG A 61 17.24 -10.24 -17.70
N GLN A 62 17.50 -9.60 -16.55
CA GLN A 62 16.60 -8.69 -15.86
C GLN A 62 16.36 -7.39 -16.64
N SER A 63 17.40 -6.79 -17.24
CA SER A 63 17.22 -5.61 -18.10
C SER A 63 16.35 -5.92 -19.33
N ALA A 64 16.52 -7.09 -19.94
CA ALA A 64 15.65 -7.53 -21.04
C ALA A 64 14.22 -7.86 -20.57
N ILE A 65 14.09 -8.48 -19.39
CA ILE A 65 12.81 -8.78 -18.75
C ILE A 65 12.07 -7.50 -18.33
N SER A 66 12.78 -6.41 -17.99
CA SER A 66 12.21 -5.14 -17.52
C SER A 66 11.38 -4.40 -18.59
N GLU A 67 11.57 -4.71 -19.87
CA GLU A 67 11.00 -3.91 -20.96
C GLU A 67 9.69 -4.45 -21.55
N GLU A 68 9.40 -5.75 -21.38
CA GLU A 68 8.22 -6.40 -21.96
C GLU A 68 6.93 -6.07 -21.19
N PRO A 69 5.81 -5.74 -21.86
CA PRO A 69 4.53 -5.58 -21.19
C PRO A 69 4.09 -6.87 -20.49
N LEU A 70 3.65 -6.76 -19.23
CA LEU A 70 3.06 -7.86 -18.47
C LEU A 70 1.54 -7.75 -18.50
N TYR A 71 0.88 -8.85 -18.84
CA TYR A 71 -0.57 -8.95 -18.85
C TYR A 71 -1.03 -9.90 -17.74
N ILE A 72 -1.81 -9.38 -16.80
CA ILE A 72 -2.26 -10.12 -15.62
C ILE A 72 -3.76 -10.33 -15.69
N ASP A 73 -4.18 -11.59 -15.82
CA ASP A 73 -5.59 -11.95 -15.80
C ASP A 73 -6.19 -11.64 -14.44
N THR A 74 -7.27 -10.87 -14.43
CA THR A 74 -7.87 -10.31 -13.23
C THR A 74 -9.34 -10.69 -13.10
N PHE A 75 -9.71 -11.21 -11.94
CA PHE A 75 -11.06 -11.63 -11.58
C PHE A 75 -11.61 -10.76 -10.44
N MET A 76 -12.78 -10.17 -10.66
CA MET A 76 -13.45 -9.29 -9.70
C MET A 76 -14.61 -10.01 -9.04
N HIS A 77 -14.53 -10.22 -7.72
CA HIS A 77 -15.55 -10.92 -6.94
C HIS A 77 -16.28 -9.93 -6.03
N ILE A 78 -17.49 -9.53 -6.41
CA ILE A 78 -18.34 -8.66 -5.60
C ILE A 78 -19.10 -9.52 -4.59
N VAL A 79 -18.81 -9.35 -3.31
CA VAL A 79 -19.43 -10.11 -2.23
C VAL A 79 -20.37 -9.20 -1.45
N ALA A 80 -21.66 -9.29 -1.77
CA ALA A 80 -22.70 -8.48 -1.17
C ALA A 80 -23.19 -9.07 0.17
N PRO A 81 -23.63 -8.23 1.12
CA PRO A 81 -24.06 -8.69 2.44
C PRO A 81 -25.42 -9.39 2.44
N SER A 82 -26.20 -9.30 1.36
CA SER A 82 -27.49 -9.97 1.20
C SER A 82 -27.86 -10.15 -0.27
N GLN A 83 -28.83 -11.03 -0.56
CA GLN A 83 -29.35 -11.27 -1.90
C GLN A 83 -30.04 -10.03 -2.49
N GLU A 84 -30.74 -9.28 -1.65
CA GLU A 84 -31.40 -8.02 -2.01
C GLU A 84 -30.41 -6.96 -2.51
N LYS A 85 -29.25 -6.83 -1.83
CA LYS A 85 -28.22 -5.87 -2.20
C LYS A 85 -27.38 -6.30 -3.40
N LEU A 86 -27.40 -7.59 -3.80
CA LEU A 86 -26.46 -8.18 -4.75
C LEU A 86 -26.22 -7.38 -6.05
N GLN A 87 -27.31 -6.86 -6.63
CA GLN A 87 -27.23 -6.10 -7.89
C GLN A 87 -26.77 -4.66 -7.69
N ASN A 88 -27.20 -4.02 -6.61
CA ASN A 88 -26.98 -2.59 -6.36
C ASN A 88 -25.82 -2.31 -5.40
N PHE A 89 -25.18 -3.34 -4.85
CA PHE A 89 -24.11 -3.19 -3.87
C PHE A 89 -22.89 -2.45 -4.45
N VAL A 90 -22.47 -2.84 -5.67
CA VAL A 90 -21.44 -2.15 -6.45
C VAL A 90 -21.85 -2.16 -7.91
N SER A 91 -21.85 -1.01 -8.57
CA SER A 91 -22.18 -0.93 -10.00
C SER A 91 -21.03 -1.48 -10.87
N THR A 92 -21.35 -2.08 -12.02
CA THR A 92 -20.31 -2.50 -12.98
C THR A 92 -19.48 -1.31 -13.48
N ALA A 93 -20.08 -0.11 -13.58
CA ALA A 93 -19.36 1.11 -13.93
C ALA A 93 -18.29 1.48 -12.89
N THR A 94 -18.56 1.28 -11.60
CA THR A 94 -17.57 1.45 -10.52
C THR A 94 -16.40 0.48 -10.68
N ILE A 95 -16.66 -0.78 -11.05
CA ILE A 95 -15.61 -1.77 -11.31
C ILE A 95 -14.73 -1.35 -12.50
N TYR A 96 -15.32 -0.87 -13.60
CA TYR A 96 -14.52 -0.38 -14.73
C TYR A 96 -13.71 0.86 -14.38
N LYS A 97 -14.23 1.77 -13.55
CA LYS A 97 -13.46 2.90 -13.02
C LYS A 97 -12.27 2.43 -12.17
N GLN A 98 -12.47 1.42 -11.32
CA GLN A 98 -11.39 0.83 -10.52
C GLN A 98 -10.33 0.17 -11.40
N MET A 99 -10.72 -0.61 -12.41
CA MET A 99 -9.78 -1.23 -13.35
C MET A 99 -9.00 -0.18 -14.14
N LYS A 100 -9.64 0.91 -14.56
CA LYS A 100 -8.96 2.03 -15.23
C LYS A 100 -7.95 2.69 -14.31
N HIS A 101 -8.32 2.98 -13.05
CA HIS A 101 -7.42 3.58 -12.07
C HIS A 101 -6.22 2.67 -11.77
N LEU A 102 -6.46 1.37 -11.61
CA LEU A 102 -5.43 0.35 -11.43
C LEU A 102 -4.45 0.34 -12.62
N ASN A 103 -4.96 0.17 -13.84
CA ASN A 103 -4.11 0.13 -15.04
C ASN A 103 -3.34 1.44 -15.28
N ASN A 104 -3.94 2.60 -14.95
CA ASN A 104 -3.26 3.88 -15.08
C ASN A 104 -2.01 3.95 -14.18
N LEU A 105 -2.14 3.61 -12.89
CA LEU A 105 -1.04 3.70 -11.92
C LEU A 105 0.03 2.64 -12.12
N PHE A 106 -0.33 1.49 -12.69
CA PHE A 106 0.62 0.42 -13.04
C PHE A 106 1.22 0.55 -14.45
N SER A 107 0.74 1.49 -15.27
CA SER A 107 1.26 1.68 -16.64
C SER A 107 2.75 2.04 -16.72
N PRO A 108 3.36 2.83 -15.79
CA PRO A 108 4.82 3.06 -15.81
C PRO A 108 5.62 1.78 -15.57
N ALA A 109 5.04 0.80 -14.86
CA ALA A 109 5.62 -0.52 -14.66
C ALA A 109 5.43 -1.46 -15.86
N LYS A 110 4.75 -1.00 -16.91
CA LYS A 110 4.29 -1.80 -18.06
C LYS A 110 3.49 -3.03 -17.64
N ILE A 111 2.70 -2.91 -16.58
CA ILE A 111 1.79 -3.96 -16.10
C ILE A 111 0.36 -3.57 -16.48
N THR A 112 -0.34 -4.47 -17.16
CA THR A 112 -1.75 -4.31 -17.55
C THR A 112 -2.59 -5.45 -16.98
N PHE A 113 -3.59 -5.11 -16.19
CA PHE A 113 -4.59 -6.01 -15.63
C PHE A 113 -5.75 -6.17 -16.60
N ILE A 114 -5.97 -7.40 -17.07
CA ILE A 114 -7.02 -7.79 -18.00
C ILE A 114 -8.21 -8.32 -17.21
N LEU A 115 -9.30 -7.57 -17.18
CA LEU A 115 -10.53 -8.01 -16.50
C LEU A 115 -11.17 -9.19 -17.27
N ARG A 116 -11.09 -10.39 -16.71
CA ARG A 116 -11.66 -11.61 -17.31
C ARG A 116 -13.11 -11.85 -16.91
N ASN A 117 -13.46 -11.57 -15.66
CA ASN A 117 -14.82 -11.77 -15.17
C ASN A 117 -15.16 -10.85 -14.00
N ILE A 118 -16.45 -10.51 -13.88
CA ILE A 118 -17.04 -9.95 -12.67
C ILE A 118 -18.08 -10.96 -12.17
N SER A 119 -17.86 -11.50 -10.97
CA SER A 119 -18.83 -12.37 -10.29
C SER A 119 -19.51 -11.62 -9.15
N ARG A 120 -20.73 -12.03 -8.82
CA ARG A 120 -21.50 -11.49 -7.69
C ARG A 120 -21.97 -12.62 -6.79
N THR A 121 -21.73 -12.51 -5.49
CA THR A 121 -22.15 -13.50 -4.50
C THR A 121 -22.78 -12.82 -3.29
N ALA A 122 -23.93 -13.30 -2.85
CA ALA A 122 -24.55 -12.85 -1.61
C ALA A 122 -24.11 -13.73 -0.45
N ASN A 123 -23.30 -13.19 0.47
CA ASN A 123 -22.91 -13.87 1.68
C ASN A 123 -22.56 -12.87 2.79
N SER A 124 -23.42 -12.80 3.81
CA SER A 124 -23.32 -11.85 4.91
C SER A 124 -22.08 -12.02 5.81
N HIS A 125 -21.52 -13.23 5.86
CA HIS A 125 -20.32 -13.52 6.64
C HIS A 125 -19.09 -13.08 5.86
N TRP A 126 -18.98 -13.51 4.60
CA TRP A 126 -17.85 -13.16 3.73
C TRP A 126 -17.76 -11.67 3.47
N SER A 127 -18.90 -11.01 3.23
CA SER A 127 -18.99 -9.57 3.03
C SER A 127 -18.53 -8.74 4.24
N ARG A 128 -18.41 -9.34 5.43
CA ARG A 128 -17.96 -8.68 6.68
C ARG A 128 -16.64 -9.25 7.18
N GLY A 129 -15.81 -9.74 6.26
CA GLY A 129 -14.48 -10.25 6.58
C GLY A 129 -14.47 -11.56 7.36
N ARG A 130 -15.60 -12.27 7.48
CA ARG A 130 -15.64 -13.56 8.20
C ARG A 130 -15.47 -14.71 7.23
N LYS A 131 -14.80 -15.78 7.67
CA LYS A 131 -14.58 -17.01 6.88
C LYS A 131 -13.85 -16.74 5.55
N GLU A 132 -12.80 -15.92 5.58
CA GLU A 132 -12.00 -15.57 4.40
C GLU A 132 -11.54 -16.81 3.61
N VAL A 133 -11.02 -17.83 4.31
CA VAL A 133 -10.58 -19.07 3.68
C VAL A 133 -11.71 -19.72 2.88
N GLN A 134 -12.91 -19.84 3.46
CA GLN A 134 -14.06 -20.42 2.78
C GLN A 134 -14.46 -19.61 1.54
N MET A 135 -14.45 -18.28 1.64
CA MET A 135 -14.76 -17.37 0.54
C MET A 135 -13.78 -17.56 -0.62
N LYS A 136 -12.48 -17.45 -0.35
CA LYS A 136 -11.44 -17.56 -1.37
C LYS A 136 -11.44 -18.96 -2.01
N THR A 137 -11.62 -20.02 -1.22
CA THR A 137 -11.77 -21.38 -1.75
C THR A 137 -12.96 -21.54 -2.71
N ALA A 138 -14.09 -20.91 -2.42
CA ALA A 138 -15.26 -21.00 -3.29
C ALA A 138 -15.13 -20.17 -4.58
N LEU A 139 -14.47 -19.01 -4.49
CA LEU A 139 -14.56 -17.95 -5.49
C LEU A 139 -13.32 -17.82 -6.37
N HIS A 140 -12.12 -18.19 -5.89
CA HIS A 140 -10.87 -18.06 -6.63
C HIS A 140 -10.94 -18.64 -8.05
N ARG A 141 -10.33 -17.95 -9.00
CA ARG A 141 -10.23 -18.35 -10.41
C ARG A 141 -8.82 -18.14 -10.94
N GLY A 142 -8.46 -18.97 -11.92
CA GLY A 142 -7.15 -18.92 -12.56
C GLY A 142 -6.07 -19.66 -11.79
N SER A 143 -4.83 -19.27 -12.06
CA SER A 143 -3.61 -19.81 -11.44
C SER A 143 -2.99 -18.79 -10.47
N TYR A 144 -1.81 -19.08 -9.94
CA TYR A 144 -1.09 -18.15 -9.06
C TYR A 144 -0.62 -16.85 -9.74
N SER A 145 -0.57 -16.81 -11.07
CA SER A 145 -0.37 -15.61 -11.88
C SER A 145 -1.66 -14.83 -12.18
N SER A 146 -2.82 -15.32 -11.74
CA SER A 146 -4.11 -14.64 -11.89
C SER A 146 -4.47 -13.84 -10.64
N LEU A 147 -4.73 -12.54 -10.81
CA LEU A 147 -5.13 -11.67 -9.70
C LEU A 147 -6.62 -11.84 -9.39
N ASN A 148 -6.93 -12.23 -8.15
CA ASN A 148 -8.30 -12.29 -7.65
C ASN A 148 -8.54 -11.14 -6.66
N ILE A 149 -9.54 -10.29 -6.94
CA ILE A 149 -9.89 -9.12 -6.13
C ILE A 149 -11.29 -9.33 -5.55
N TYR A 150 -11.38 -9.44 -4.22
CA TYR A 150 -12.66 -9.59 -3.51
C TYR A 150 -13.12 -8.24 -2.95
N ILE A 151 -14.29 -7.78 -3.36
CA ILE A 151 -14.89 -6.53 -2.89
C ILE A 151 -15.94 -6.87 -1.83
N VAL A 152 -15.74 -6.37 -0.62
CA VAL A 152 -16.56 -6.68 0.56
C VAL A 152 -17.10 -5.40 1.21
N GLU A 153 -18.15 -5.50 2.05
CA GLU A 153 -18.69 -4.36 2.82
C GLU A 153 -17.65 -3.89 3.84
N GLU A 154 -17.26 -4.81 4.72
CA GLU A 154 -16.34 -4.55 5.83
C GLU A 154 -15.26 -5.62 5.84
N PRO A 155 -14.03 -5.30 5.43
CA PRO A 155 -12.88 -6.16 5.66
C PRO A 155 -12.70 -6.49 7.16
N PRO A 156 -12.01 -7.61 7.51
CA PRO A 156 -11.68 -7.92 8.89
C PRO A 156 -11.02 -6.72 9.59
N LEU A 157 -11.23 -6.58 10.89
CA LEU A 157 -10.70 -5.47 11.70
C LEU A 157 -11.10 -4.06 11.20
N LYS A 158 -12.12 -3.95 10.34
CA LYS A 158 -12.57 -2.67 9.73
C LYS A 158 -11.49 -1.96 8.91
N LEU A 159 -10.63 -2.76 8.28
CA LEU A 159 -9.58 -2.27 7.39
C LEU A 159 -10.14 -1.81 6.04
N LEU A 160 -9.38 -1.05 5.25
CA LEU A 160 -9.78 -0.74 3.87
C LEU A 160 -9.35 -1.83 2.88
N GLY A 161 -8.27 -2.56 3.17
CA GLY A 161 -7.79 -3.64 2.31
C GLY A 161 -6.83 -4.60 3.00
N LYS A 162 -6.58 -5.74 2.34
CA LYS A 162 -5.51 -6.69 2.67
C LYS A 162 -5.12 -7.49 1.42
N ALA A 163 -3.84 -7.84 1.35
CA ALA A 163 -3.27 -8.71 0.35
C ALA A 163 -2.67 -9.98 0.96
N THR A 164 -2.61 -11.03 0.15
CA THR A 164 -1.70 -12.16 0.38
C THR A 164 -0.34 -11.80 -0.25
N LEU A 165 0.70 -11.72 0.59
CA LEU A 165 2.07 -11.52 0.12
C LEU A 165 2.57 -12.76 -0.64
N PRO A 166 3.45 -12.58 -1.64
CA PRO A 166 3.99 -13.69 -2.42
C PRO A 166 5.13 -14.43 -1.72
N PHE A 167 5.40 -14.18 -0.43
CA PHE A 167 6.52 -14.80 0.28
C PHE A 167 6.05 -16.08 0.99
N PRO A 168 6.79 -17.20 0.89
CA PRO A 168 6.52 -18.36 1.71
C PRO A 168 6.70 -17.97 3.18
N ASP A 169 5.77 -18.42 4.02
CA ASP A 169 5.92 -18.31 5.48
C ASP A 169 7.19 -19.06 5.88
N SER A 170 8.17 -18.36 6.46
CA SER A 170 9.45 -18.93 6.89
C SER A 170 9.29 -20.01 7.95
N THR A 171 8.11 -20.12 8.57
CA THR A 171 7.77 -21.21 9.51
C THR A 171 7.26 -22.47 8.83
N ILE A 172 6.98 -22.43 7.51
CA ILE A 172 6.32 -23.53 6.76
C ILE A 172 7.22 -24.15 5.68
N SER A 173 8.18 -23.43 5.09
CA SER A 173 9.12 -24.06 4.14
C SER A 173 10.46 -23.32 4.05
N PRO A 174 11.58 -23.92 4.49
CA PRO A 174 12.92 -23.36 4.29
C PRO A 174 13.41 -23.49 2.84
N ASP A 175 12.72 -24.25 2.00
CA ASP A 175 13.08 -24.45 0.60
C ASP A 175 12.26 -23.55 -0.32
N TYR A 176 12.92 -22.49 -0.81
CA TYR A 176 12.42 -21.55 -1.83
C TYR A 176 11.96 -22.25 -3.14
N ASN A 177 12.44 -23.46 -3.41
CA ASN A 177 12.04 -24.29 -4.55
C ASN A 177 10.83 -25.20 -4.28
N SER A 178 10.20 -25.11 -3.11
CA SER A 178 8.95 -25.83 -2.87
C SER A 178 7.81 -25.15 -3.64
N HIS A 179 7.17 -25.89 -4.55
CA HIS A 179 5.98 -25.44 -5.24
C HIS A 179 4.91 -24.98 -4.23
N TYR A 180 4.28 -23.84 -4.47
CA TYR A 180 3.17 -23.36 -3.63
C TYR A 180 2.08 -24.43 -3.61
N THR A 181 1.62 -24.77 -2.41
CA THR A 181 0.53 -25.74 -2.26
C THR A 181 -0.74 -25.20 -2.93
N LYS A 182 -1.59 -26.11 -3.42
CA LYS A 182 -2.90 -25.75 -3.97
C LYS A 182 -3.71 -24.87 -3.02
N ASP A 183 -3.59 -25.10 -1.72
CA ASP A 183 -4.27 -24.32 -0.67
C ASP A 183 -3.69 -22.90 -0.52
N GLN A 184 -2.38 -22.70 -0.73
CA GLN A 184 -1.80 -21.36 -0.78
C GLN A 184 -2.30 -20.59 -2.01
N ILE A 185 -2.27 -21.21 -3.19
CA ILE A 185 -2.77 -20.60 -4.44
C ILE A 185 -4.24 -20.22 -4.31
N THR A 186 -5.06 -21.13 -3.77
CA THR A 186 -6.50 -20.92 -3.59
C THR A 186 -6.82 -19.79 -2.62
N ARG A 187 -5.92 -19.47 -1.69
CA ARG A 187 -6.07 -18.37 -0.71
C ARG A 187 -5.39 -17.08 -1.16
N ASP A 188 -4.74 -17.06 -2.32
CA ASP A 188 -4.07 -15.90 -2.88
C ASP A 188 -5.06 -14.85 -3.44
N GLY A 189 -4.58 -13.61 -3.50
CA GLY A 189 -5.32 -12.45 -3.98
C GLY A 189 -5.48 -11.37 -2.91
N ILE A 190 -6.30 -10.38 -3.22
CA ILE A 190 -6.54 -9.22 -2.35
C ILE A 190 -8.02 -9.08 -2.03
N TYR A 191 -8.36 -8.45 -0.92
CA TYR A 191 -9.71 -7.93 -0.71
C TYR A 191 -9.69 -6.47 -0.29
N VAL A 192 -10.71 -5.74 -0.71
CA VAL A 192 -10.86 -4.31 -0.45
C VAL A 192 -12.30 -3.98 -0.04
N SER A 193 -12.44 -2.97 0.81
CA SER A 193 -13.74 -2.42 1.18
C SER A 193 -14.38 -1.74 -0.01
N VAL A 194 -15.69 -1.94 -0.18
CA VAL A 194 -16.53 -1.21 -1.12
C VAL A 194 -16.41 0.31 -0.95
N HIS A 195 -16.14 0.80 0.27
CA HIS A 195 -15.99 2.23 0.56
C HIS A 195 -14.72 2.85 -0.05
N SER A 196 -13.73 2.02 -0.42
CA SER A 196 -12.49 2.49 -1.04
C SER A 196 -12.60 2.71 -2.56
N LEU A 197 -13.65 2.19 -3.19
CA LEU A 197 -13.78 2.20 -4.65
C LEU A 197 -14.08 3.60 -5.23
N PRO A 198 -13.70 3.87 -6.48
CA PRO A 198 -13.96 5.15 -7.13
C PRO A 198 -15.45 5.48 -7.20
N GLY A 199 -15.83 6.62 -6.60
CA GLY A 199 -17.21 7.10 -6.60
C GLY A 199 -18.11 6.44 -5.54
N SER A 200 -17.55 5.66 -4.62
CA SER A 200 -18.26 5.23 -3.42
C SER A 200 -18.58 6.42 -2.51
N PRO A 201 -19.65 6.33 -1.69
CA PRO A 201 -19.93 7.34 -0.68
C PRO A 201 -18.73 7.53 0.27
N PRO A 202 -18.53 8.75 0.80
CA PRO A 202 -17.40 9.02 1.69
C PRO A 202 -17.35 8.04 2.85
N TYR A 203 -16.18 7.47 3.10
CA TYR A 203 -15.93 6.62 4.25
C TYR A 203 -15.97 7.48 5.52
N LYS A 204 -16.75 7.05 6.52
CA LYS A 204 -16.87 7.75 7.80
C LYS A 204 -16.30 6.88 8.90
N ASN A 205 -15.31 7.41 9.62
CA ASN A 205 -14.77 6.80 10.83
C ASN A 205 -15.05 7.73 12.01
N THR A 206 -15.86 7.25 12.95
CA THR A 206 -16.20 7.98 14.19
C THR A 206 -15.48 7.33 15.36
N SER A 207 -14.62 8.10 16.02
CA SER A 207 -13.95 7.75 17.26
C SER A 207 -14.48 8.59 18.42
N SER A 208 -14.00 8.32 19.63
CA SER A 208 -14.33 9.10 20.84
C SER A 208 -13.92 10.57 20.75
N THR A 209 -13.10 10.93 19.75
CA THR A 209 -12.49 12.25 19.61
C THR A 209 -12.97 13.01 18.36
N GLY A 210 -13.75 12.38 17.48
CA GLY A 210 -14.35 13.05 16.34
C GLY A 210 -14.82 12.10 15.23
N THR A 211 -15.39 12.67 14.16
CA THR A 211 -15.71 11.93 12.94
C THR A 211 -14.84 12.44 11.79
N THR A 212 -14.13 11.51 11.15
CA THR A 212 -13.39 11.79 9.92
C THR A 212 -14.15 11.25 8.73
N ILE A 213 -14.15 12.05 7.67
CA ILE A 213 -14.78 11.73 6.40
C ILE A 213 -13.67 11.67 5.34
N LEU A 214 -13.50 10.52 4.70
CA LEU A 214 -12.52 10.31 3.65
C LEU A 214 -13.20 10.06 2.31
N ASN A 215 -12.76 10.80 1.28
CA ASN A 215 -13.11 10.55 -0.11
C ASN A 215 -12.04 9.66 -0.74
N LEU A 216 -12.28 8.35 -0.72
CA LEU A 216 -11.38 7.36 -1.31
C LEU A 216 -11.66 7.25 -2.82
N ILE A 217 -10.60 7.07 -3.61
CA ILE A 217 -10.67 7.13 -5.07
C ILE A 217 -10.22 5.83 -5.76
N GLY A 218 -10.07 4.75 -5.01
CA GLY A 218 -9.63 3.45 -5.51
C GLY A 218 -8.13 3.16 -5.34
N THR A 219 -7.38 4.03 -4.67
CA THR A 219 -5.92 3.82 -4.47
C THR A 219 -5.63 2.73 -3.44
N THR A 220 -6.54 2.46 -2.50
CA THR A 220 -6.45 1.27 -1.63
C THR A 220 -6.27 -0.01 -2.44
N CYS A 221 -7.05 -0.22 -3.51
CA CYS A 221 -6.90 -1.41 -4.34
C CYS A 221 -5.54 -1.47 -5.02
N VAL A 222 -5.00 -0.33 -5.46
CA VAL A 222 -3.68 -0.25 -6.09
C VAL A 222 -2.58 -0.60 -5.08
N HIS A 223 -2.71 -0.11 -3.85
CA HIS A 223 -1.82 -0.42 -2.72
C HIS A 223 -1.80 -1.92 -2.40
N GLU A 224 -2.97 -2.55 -2.26
CA GLU A 224 -3.04 -3.99 -2.00
C GLU A 224 -2.48 -4.83 -3.17
N VAL A 225 -2.67 -4.38 -4.42
CA VAL A 225 -2.03 -5.04 -5.57
C VAL A 225 -0.51 -4.89 -5.53
N GLY A 226 0.01 -3.75 -5.04
CA GLY A 226 1.43 -3.57 -4.77
C GLY A 226 1.98 -4.64 -3.82
N HIS A 227 1.27 -4.89 -2.70
CA HIS A 227 1.61 -6.00 -1.80
C HIS A 227 1.51 -7.38 -2.46
N TRP A 228 0.47 -7.63 -3.25
CA TRP A 228 0.35 -8.87 -4.01
C TRP A 228 1.54 -9.06 -4.97
N LEU A 229 2.10 -7.97 -5.52
CA LEU A 229 3.32 -7.97 -6.31
C LEU A 229 4.62 -7.88 -5.47
N GLY A 230 4.54 -8.00 -4.15
CA GLY A 230 5.69 -8.12 -3.25
C GLY A 230 6.29 -6.79 -2.77
N LEU A 231 5.58 -5.67 -2.90
CA LEU A 231 5.98 -4.42 -2.25
C LEU A 231 5.60 -4.43 -0.77
N LEU A 232 6.40 -3.74 0.04
CA LEU A 232 6.14 -3.54 1.46
C LEU A 232 5.81 -2.06 1.72
N HIS A 233 5.34 -1.76 2.93
CA HIS A 233 5.16 -0.36 3.33
C HIS A 233 6.51 0.34 3.37
N THR A 234 6.59 1.56 2.80
CA THR A 234 7.83 2.36 2.76
C THR A 234 8.24 2.93 4.12
N PHE A 235 7.35 2.85 5.11
CA PHE A 235 7.58 3.34 6.46
C PHE A 235 7.78 2.19 7.44
N THR A 236 8.52 2.49 8.49
CA THR A 236 8.64 1.61 9.65
C THR A 236 7.41 1.75 10.53
N ASP A 237 6.78 0.62 10.84
CA ASP A 237 5.67 0.57 11.79
C ASP A 237 6.21 0.61 13.22
N TYR A 238 6.46 1.84 13.71
CA TYR A 238 6.98 2.08 15.06
C TYR A 238 6.06 1.52 16.16
N GLU A 239 4.80 1.19 15.87
CA GLU A 239 3.89 0.58 16.85
C GLU A 239 4.31 -0.85 17.20
N LYS A 240 5.14 -1.51 16.36
CA LYS A 240 5.73 -2.83 16.63
C LYS A 240 7.01 -2.79 17.46
N ILE A 241 7.63 -1.61 17.61
CA ILE A 241 8.83 -1.44 18.45
C ILE A 241 8.37 -1.33 19.92
N PRO A 242 9.00 -1.99 20.90
CA PRO A 242 8.70 -1.77 22.31
C PRO A 242 8.85 -0.30 22.71
N ILE A 243 7.97 0.23 23.57
CA ILE A 243 7.90 1.67 23.88
C ILE A 243 9.27 2.20 24.36
N GLU A 244 9.98 1.40 25.15
CA GLU A 244 11.32 1.67 25.67
C GLU A 244 12.39 1.83 24.57
N ASN A 245 12.16 1.28 23.37
CA ASN A 245 13.10 1.27 22.25
C ASN A 245 12.65 2.14 21.06
N ARG A 246 11.51 2.84 21.18
CA ARG A 246 10.98 3.75 20.14
C ARG A 246 11.75 5.07 20.12
N THR A 247 12.97 5.04 19.60
CA THR A 247 13.74 6.25 19.29
C THR A 247 13.69 6.56 17.80
N LEU A 248 13.97 7.80 17.43
CA LEU A 248 14.05 8.18 16.02
C LEU A 248 15.16 7.39 15.30
N GLU A 249 16.29 7.17 15.97
CA GLU A 249 17.38 6.33 15.47
C GLU A 249 16.91 4.90 15.20
N THR A 250 16.21 4.24 16.14
CA THR A 250 15.70 2.88 15.92
C THR A 250 14.72 2.81 14.76
N ILE A 251 13.87 3.83 14.58
CA ILE A 251 12.88 3.86 13.50
C ILE A 251 13.57 4.11 12.15
N CYS A 252 14.52 5.04 12.09
CA CYS A 252 15.21 5.42 10.85
C CYS A 252 16.34 4.46 10.45
N SER A 253 16.82 3.64 11.39
CA SER A 253 17.78 2.56 11.12
C SER A 253 17.11 1.26 10.67
N ASP A 254 15.78 1.21 10.65
CA ASP A 254 15.05 0.08 10.09
C ASP A 254 15.33 0.00 8.57
N PRO A 255 15.57 -1.20 8.02
CA PRO A 255 15.81 -1.38 6.58
C PRO A 255 14.64 -0.94 5.69
N GLY A 256 13.50 -0.56 6.28
CA GLY A 256 12.33 -0.07 5.57
C GLY A 256 11.67 -1.17 4.73
N ASP A 257 11.31 -0.84 3.50
CA ASP A 257 10.80 -1.81 2.54
C ASP A 257 11.92 -2.56 1.80
N GLY A 258 13.20 -2.30 2.10
CA GLY A 258 14.35 -2.93 1.45
C GLY A 258 14.53 -2.53 -0.02
N ILE A 259 14.07 -1.34 -0.41
CA ILE A 259 14.25 -0.77 -1.75
C ILE A 259 15.08 0.52 -1.61
N ASP A 260 16.18 0.60 -2.35
CA ASP A 260 17.17 1.67 -2.14
C ASP A 260 16.65 3.06 -2.53
N ASP A 261 15.69 3.14 -3.46
CA ASP A 261 15.13 4.41 -3.95
C ASP A 261 13.82 4.84 -3.26
N THR A 262 13.48 4.19 -2.15
CA THR A 262 12.43 4.59 -1.22
C THR A 262 13.07 5.05 0.09
N PRO A 263 13.19 6.37 0.32
CA PRO A 263 13.80 6.89 1.55
C PRO A 263 13.10 6.38 2.81
N SER A 264 13.91 6.02 3.81
CA SER A 264 13.46 5.63 5.13
C SER A 264 12.71 6.78 5.75
N HIS A 265 11.52 6.52 6.29
CA HIS A 265 10.71 7.56 6.87
C HIS A 265 9.79 7.03 7.95
N VAL A 266 9.43 7.91 8.88
CA VAL A 266 8.43 7.58 9.90
C VAL A 266 7.04 7.68 9.30
N LEU A 267 6.10 6.87 9.82
CA LEU A 267 4.69 7.06 9.54
C LEU A 267 4.18 8.35 10.22
N ASN A 268 4.39 9.53 9.60
CA ASN A 268 3.90 10.79 10.15
C ASN A 268 2.50 11.13 9.61
N ARG A 269 1.49 10.57 10.28
CA ARG A 269 0.06 10.62 9.88
C ARG A 269 -0.52 12.04 9.73
N HIS A 270 0.03 13.03 10.42
CA HIS A 270 -0.61 14.36 10.55
C HIS A 270 0.01 15.46 9.69
N LYS A 271 1.34 15.48 9.55
CA LYS A 271 2.03 16.54 8.76
C LYS A 271 1.82 16.36 7.26
N ASN A 272 1.77 15.13 6.78
CA ASN A 272 1.63 14.82 5.35
C ASN A 272 0.18 14.98 4.86
N TYR A 273 -0.81 14.73 5.74
CA TYR A 273 -2.22 15.03 5.51
C TYR A 273 -2.46 16.53 5.22
N ALA A 274 -1.98 17.42 6.10
CA ALA A 274 -2.18 18.85 5.97
C ALA A 274 -1.53 19.42 4.69
N LYS A 275 -0.35 18.91 4.33
CA LYS A 275 0.42 19.38 3.16
C LYS A 275 -0.21 18.97 1.83
N CYS A 276 -0.64 17.71 1.70
CA CYS A 276 -1.32 17.27 0.49
C CYS A 276 -2.76 17.82 0.38
N ALA A 277 -3.49 17.91 1.49
CA ALA A 277 -4.80 18.55 1.53
C ALA A 277 -4.71 20.03 1.12
N ALA A 278 -3.73 20.79 1.62
CA ALA A 278 -3.49 22.17 1.22
C ALA A 278 -3.13 22.32 -0.28
N ALA A 279 -2.34 21.40 -0.83
CA ALA A 279 -1.95 21.40 -2.24
C ALA A 279 -3.13 21.15 -3.19
N ARG A 280 -4.10 20.30 -2.81
CA ARG A 280 -5.31 20.03 -3.61
C ARG A 280 -6.46 20.99 -3.37
N LEU A 281 -6.53 21.63 -2.19
CA LEU A 281 -7.50 22.69 -1.89
C LEU A 281 -7.15 24.04 -2.55
N SER A 282 -5.89 24.26 -2.91
CA SER A 282 -5.43 25.53 -3.52
C SER A 282 -5.78 25.69 -5.01
N CYS A 283 -6.54 24.76 -5.60
CA CYS A 283 -7.12 24.96 -6.93
C CYS A 283 -8.27 25.98 -6.85
N SER A 284 -8.00 27.25 -7.14
CA SER A 284 -9.03 28.30 -7.19
C SER A 284 -10.17 27.89 -8.15
N GLY A 285 -11.38 27.64 -7.61
CA GLY A 285 -12.61 27.52 -8.40
C GLY A 285 -13.33 26.15 -8.47
N GLY A 286 -13.00 25.16 -7.63
CA GLY A 286 -13.69 23.86 -7.65
C GLY A 286 -14.30 23.46 -6.31
N GLY A 287 -15.62 23.25 -6.25
CA GLY A 287 -16.30 22.68 -5.09
C GLY A 287 -15.84 21.25 -4.75
N PRO A 288 -16.39 20.64 -3.69
CA PRO A 288 -15.83 19.47 -2.98
C PRO A 288 -15.72 18.15 -3.78
N ASN A 289 -16.00 18.15 -5.09
CA ASN A 289 -15.97 16.99 -5.98
C ASN A 289 -15.13 17.18 -7.27
N ARG A 290 -14.33 18.25 -7.40
CA ARG A 290 -13.38 18.38 -8.53
C ARG A 290 -11.98 17.91 -8.13
N ILE A 291 -11.55 16.76 -8.64
CA ILE A 291 -10.13 16.40 -8.75
C ILE A 291 -9.54 17.37 -9.77
N CYS A 292 -8.53 18.16 -9.39
CA CYS A 292 -7.88 19.10 -10.31
C CYS A 292 -7.36 18.30 -11.52
N SER A 293 -8.02 18.47 -12.64
CA SER A 293 -7.62 17.85 -13.90
C SER A 293 -6.26 18.44 -14.28
N GLU A 294 -5.28 17.56 -14.45
CA GLU A 294 -4.13 17.76 -15.32
C GLU A 294 -3.40 19.12 -15.17
N LYS A 295 -2.59 19.26 -14.13
CA LYS A 295 -1.35 20.03 -14.27
C LYS A 295 -0.15 19.11 -14.02
N PRO A 296 0.60 18.74 -15.07
CA PRO A 296 1.92 18.14 -14.90
C PRO A 296 2.79 19.14 -14.12
N GLY A 297 3.36 18.73 -12.99
CA GLY A 297 4.37 19.52 -12.29
C GLY A 297 3.93 20.36 -11.08
N LEU A 298 2.78 20.09 -10.44
CA LEU A 298 2.41 20.71 -9.16
C LEU A 298 3.18 20.13 -7.94
N GLY A 299 4.44 19.76 -8.17
CA GLY A 299 5.38 19.17 -7.19
C GLY A 299 6.53 20.09 -6.78
N LYS A 300 6.65 21.30 -7.35
CA LYS A 300 7.80 22.20 -7.11
C LYS A 300 7.40 23.38 -6.24
N GLY A 301 7.55 23.25 -4.93
CA GLY A 301 7.29 24.33 -3.98
C GLY A 301 7.05 23.91 -2.53
N PHE A 302 7.27 22.63 -2.20
CA PHE A 302 7.17 22.14 -0.82
C PHE A 302 8.56 22.19 -0.19
N THR A 303 8.70 22.62 1.06
CA THR A 303 9.86 22.20 1.85
C THR A 303 9.70 20.69 2.03
N GLU A 304 10.53 19.93 1.33
CA GLU A 304 10.66 18.49 1.48
C GLU A 304 10.76 18.16 2.97
N VAL A 305 9.84 17.33 3.46
CA VAL A 305 9.92 16.82 4.83
C VAL A 305 10.81 15.62 4.77
N ASP A 306 11.85 15.65 5.56
CA ASP A 306 12.63 14.48 5.87
C ASP A 306 12.40 14.18 7.35
N SER A 307 11.67 13.10 7.62
CA SER A 307 11.42 12.63 8.97
C SER A 307 12.54 11.77 9.53
N CYS A 308 13.47 11.32 8.69
CA CYS A 308 14.66 10.55 9.04
C CYS A 308 15.91 11.23 8.49
N PRO A 309 16.36 12.34 9.12
CA PRO A 309 17.49 13.13 8.66
C PRO A 309 18.70 12.30 8.27
N ASP A 310 19.26 12.56 7.09
CA ASP A 310 20.43 11.87 6.54
C ASP A 310 21.67 11.88 7.45
N ASP A 311 21.75 12.80 8.42
CA ASP A 311 22.84 12.91 9.39
C ASP A 311 22.66 12.02 10.65
N LEU A 312 21.53 11.31 10.76
CA LEU A 312 21.34 10.30 11.79
C LEU A 312 22.27 9.09 11.54
N PRO A 313 22.83 8.48 12.60
CA PRO A 313 23.63 7.27 12.46
C PRO A 313 22.77 6.11 11.94
N ASN A 314 23.33 5.33 11.00
CA ASN A 314 22.74 4.11 10.44
C ASN A 314 21.37 4.28 9.75
N VAL A 315 21.03 5.46 9.22
CA VAL A 315 19.83 5.63 8.38
C VAL A 315 19.85 4.62 7.24
N GLY A 316 18.71 3.97 6.99
CA GLY A 316 18.54 3.01 5.90
C GLY A 316 18.75 3.65 4.53
N SER A 317 17.68 4.21 3.94
CA SER A 317 17.74 4.91 2.65
C SER A 317 17.59 6.43 2.88
N PRO A 318 18.56 7.27 2.49
CA PRO A 318 18.50 8.72 2.70
C PRO A 318 17.51 9.42 1.75
N GLY A 319 17.08 10.63 2.12
CA GLY A 319 16.25 11.50 1.30
C GLY A 319 14.87 11.83 1.88
N PRO A 320 14.07 12.65 1.16
CA PRO A 320 12.81 13.15 1.70
C PRO A 320 11.73 12.08 1.76
N ASP A 321 10.79 12.23 2.71
CA ASP A 321 9.64 11.35 2.89
C ASP A 321 8.93 11.12 1.54
N PRO A 322 8.69 9.87 1.12
CA PRO A 322 8.07 9.54 -0.16
C PRO A 322 6.54 9.76 -0.11
N VAL A 323 6.11 11.03 0.02
CA VAL A 323 4.71 11.41 0.29
C VAL A 323 3.73 10.93 -0.79
N ASN A 324 4.19 10.87 -2.04
CA ASN A 324 3.37 10.48 -3.18
C ASN A 324 3.39 8.97 -3.47
N ASN A 325 4.19 8.20 -2.72
CA ASN A 325 4.33 6.78 -2.95
C ASN A 325 3.04 6.03 -2.62
N ILE A 326 2.64 5.10 -3.48
CA ILE A 326 1.41 4.33 -3.30
C ILE A 326 1.48 3.42 -2.06
N MET A 327 2.67 2.96 -1.66
CA MET A 327 2.88 2.03 -0.55
C MET A 327 2.99 2.71 0.82
N THR A 328 2.74 4.01 0.91
CA THR A 328 2.58 4.73 2.18
C THR A 328 1.11 4.71 2.67
N TYR A 329 0.81 5.36 3.78
CA TYR A 329 -0.56 5.52 4.32
C TYR A 329 -1.13 6.94 4.17
N ASN A 330 -0.50 7.79 3.35
CA ASN A 330 -1.01 9.12 3.02
C ASN A 330 -2.39 9.03 2.34
N LEU A 331 -3.08 10.17 2.19
CA LEU A 331 -4.40 10.17 1.57
C LEU A 331 -4.33 9.60 0.15
N ASP A 332 -5.38 8.86 -0.23
CA ASP A 332 -5.50 8.22 -1.54
C ASP A 332 -5.26 9.18 -2.72
N VAL A 333 -5.61 10.44 -2.52
CA VAL A 333 -5.39 11.51 -3.47
C VAL A 333 -3.91 11.84 -3.67
N CYS A 334 -3.05 11.72 -2.66
CA CYS A 334 -1.62 12.05 -2.75
C CYS A 334 -0.80 10.92 -3.39
N GLN A 335 -1.31 9.70 -3.30
CA GLN A 335 -0.64 8.49 -3.74
C GLN A 335 -0.74 8.36 -5.27
N THR A 336 0.35 8.60 -5.97
CA THR A 336 0.37 8.72 -7.44
C THR A 336 1.43 7.88 -8.13
N GLU A 337 2.42 7.34 -7.41
CA GLU A 337 3.57 6.71 -8.06
C GLU A 337 4.18 5.53 -7.28
N PHE A 338 4.91 4.72 -8.04
CA PHE A 338 5.87 3.75 -7.57
C PHE A 338 7.27 4.20 -8.00
N THR A 339 8.29 3.88 -7.21
CA THR A 339 9.69 4.16 -7.58
C THR A 339 10.20 3.18 -8.64
N PRO A 340 11.26 3.51 -9.38
CA PRO A 340 11.93 2.56 -10.28
C PRO A 340 12.32 1.23 -9.61
N GLY A 341 12.79 1.24 -8.35
CA GLY A 341 13.12 0.06 -7.57
C GLY A 341 11.89 -0.79 -7.24
N GLN A 342 10.78 -0.15 -6.85
CA GLN A 342 9.49 -0.82 -6.67
C GLN A 342 8.99 -1.47 -7.97
N ILE A 343 9.10 -0.78 -9.10
CA ILE A 343 8.73 -1.33 -10.42
C ILE A 343 9.55 -2.58 -10.73
N GLN A 344 10.87 -2.54 -10.55
CA GLN A 344 11.75 -3.69 -10.79
C GLN A 344 11.35 -4.88 -9.91
N ARG A 345 11.13 -4.65 -8.61
CA ARG A 345 10.70 -5.68 -7.66
C ARG A 345 9.37 -6.32 -8.07
N MET A 346 8.35 -5.54 -8.37
CA MET A 346 7.03 -6.05 -8.76
C MET A 346 7.09 -6.96 -9.98
N ARG A 347 7.82 -6.51 -11.02
CA ARG A 347 8.00 -7.27 -12.25
C ARG A 347 8.75 -8.57 -12.00
N ARG A 348 9.81 -8.52 -11.20
CA ARG A 348 10.60 -9.68 -10.79
C ARG A 348 9.75 -10.70 -10.04
N VAL A 349 9.03 -10.27 -9.00
CA VAL A 349 8.15 -11.13 -8.21
C VAL A 349 7.10 -11.80 -9.10
N PHE A 350 6.49 -11.06 -10.02
CA PHE A 350 5.51 -11.65 -10.92
C PHE A 350 6.12 -12.77 -11.80
N ILE A 351 7.28 -12.54 -12.39
CA ILE A 351 7.91 -13.45 -13.35
C ILE A 351 8.59 -14.63 -12.65
N GLU A 352 9.31 -14.39 -11.57
CA GLU A 352 10.09 -15.43 -10.91
C GLU A 352 9.21 -16.26 -9.98
N ILE A 353 8.22 -15.65 -9.31
CA ILE A 353 7.41 -16.32 -8.29
C ILE A 353 6.03 -16.67 -8.82
N ARG A 354 5.29 -15.71 -9.38
CA ARG A 354 3.86 -15.92 -9.72
C ARG A 354 3.67 -16.78 -10.96
N THR A 355 4.45 -16.56 -12.02
CA THR A 355 4.36 -17.36 -13.25
C THR A 355 5.01 -18.73 -13.11
N SER A 356 6.16 -18.85 -12.43
CA SER A 356 6.84 -20.14 -12.24
C SER A 356 6.02 -21.13 -11.42
N ASN A 357 5.18 -20.65 -10.51
CA ASN A 357 4.28 -21.47 -9.70
C ASN A 357 2.86 -21.60 -10.29
N SER A 358 2.70 -21.22 -11.56
CA SER A 358 1.45 -21.41 -12.31
C SER A 358 1.45 -22.66 -13.20
N GLU A 359 2.58 -23.35 -13.34
CA GLU A 359 2.64 -24.64 -14.05
C GLU A 359 2.16 -25.78 -13.15
N THR A 360 1.20 -26.56 -13.66
CA THR A 360 0.83 -27.85 -13.06
C THR A 360 1.99 -28.81 -13.31
N PRO A 361 2.39 -29.70 -12.38
CA PRO A 361 3.40 -30.70 -12.67
C PRO A 361 2.95 -31.52 -13.88
N THR A 362 3.64 -31.37 -15.01
CA THR A 362 3.51 -32.28 -16.13
C THR A 362 3.96 -33.65 -15.63
N THR A 363 3.01 -34.53 -15.36
CA THR A 363 3.27 -35.96 -15.38
C THR A 363 3.86 -36.28 -16.75
N GLN A 364 5.16 -36.52 -16.80
CA GLN A 364 5.76 -37.33 -17.85
C GLN A 364 5.18 -38.73 -17.69
N GLU A 365 4.02 -38.97 -18.28
CA GLU A 365 3.55 -40.31 -18.56
C GLU A 365 4.30 -40.77 -19.81
N THR A 366 5.33 -41.56 -19.58
CA THR A 366 6.05 -42.31 -20.61
C THR A 366 5.04 -43.17 -21.37
N LEU A 367 4.68 -42.74 -22.57
CA LEU A 367 4.04 -43.56 -23.59
C LEU A 367 4.92 -44.78 -23.86
N THR A 368 4.56 -45.92 -23.27
CA THR A 368 5.05 -47.22 -23.70
C THR A 368 4.42 -47.54 -25.04
N THR A 369 5.25 -47.67 -26.07
CA THR A 369 4.85 -48.18 -27.38
C THR A 369 4.42 -49.65 -27.26
N PRO A 370 3.32 -50.09 -27.88
CA PRO A 370 2.98 -51.49 -27.95
C PRO A 370 3.88 -52.17 -28.99
N VAL A 371 4.60 -53.21 -28.57
CA VAL A 371 5.25 -54.16 -29.49
C VAL A 371 4.16 -55.07 -30.05
N SER A 372 4.08 -55.09 -31.38
CA SER A 372 3.30 -56.00 -32.22
C SER A 372 3.72 -57.45 -32.09
#